data_AF-A0AAJ7XD76-F1
#
_entry.id   AF-A0AAJ7XD76-F1
#
_cell.length_a   1.000
_cell.length_b   1.000
_cell.length_c   1.000
_cell.angle_alpha   90.00
_cell.angle_beta   90.00
_cell.angle_gamma   90.00
#
_symmetry.space_group_name_H-M   'P 1'
#
loop_
_entity.id
_entity.type
_entity.pdbx_description
1 polymer ?
#
loop_
_entity_poly.entity_id
_entity_poly.type
_entity_poly.pdbx_seq_one_letter_code
_entity_poly.pdbx_strand_id
1 'polypeptide(L)'
;MAPIDRPFFWSILVISLILTIPALAQRKRVPSSKDKFRSTFELNLQSSATRNAAQAGGQCTSKILDLLFIIDSSRSVRIHEFEKVKLFMIDVIDSLDISPDGTRVAVLQYASTVQNEFSFNTFFKKDDMKKAVAGIDPLSTGTMTGLAIRYAMDVAFTEKEGARPPSKKIPKVAIVVTDGRPQDRVVEVSEQARASGIEIYAVGVDQAEVSSLEAIATDPDEEHVYYVESYGVIEKLSLKFRDRFCGVKLCAVVDHGCEQICVDSQNSYHCKCYDNYTLNADKKTCSLKKLCSVVNHGCQHICVDTPGSYYCRCNEGYILNEDKKTCSRLVLDICATIEHGCEHICVSTASSYYCQCSQGYNLNGDGKTCRQCRLASLDVVFVVDGSKSVKSKNFEHIKEFVNRVVDALEVGPGATRVGLIQYSTRVQTELALGQHTTAEAIKAAVKGVRYMGRGSMTGIALHHLVTQGFASASGIGKEVAAGITVPGKAPPRKVAVIFSDGRSQDNINPWTTQAKEAGITMFAIGVGQTVETEIKEIASDPDDDHIFYARNFSAVPQIAEKLKRRICEEEAQKVVTVEDPCKCEAIVAFRTSVHTMLDAIRDTLAEITLRLEYLEARLGQP
;
A
#
# COMPACT_ATOMS: atom_id res chain seq x y z
N MET A 1 -72.78 -22.42 -38.26
CA MET A 1 -73.25 -23.60 -37.50
C MET A 1 -72.03 -24.44 -37.16
N ALA A 2 -71.92 -24.95 -35.94
CA ALA A 2 -71.15 -26.18 -35.65
C ALA A 2 -72.05 -27.39 -36.01
N PRO A 3 -71.52 -28.62 -36.24
CA PRO A 3 -70.88 -29.43 -35.19
C PRO A 3 -69.58 -30.17 -35.68
N ILE A 4 -68.72 -30.69 -34.79
CA ILE A 4 -68.47 -32.15 -34.46
C ILE A 4 -67.98 -32.98 -35.69
N ASP A 5 -66.88 -33.75 -35.68
CA ASP A 5 -66.38 -34.65 -34.62
C ASP A 5 -64.83 -34.84 -34.54
N ARG A 6 -64.38 -35.76 -33.65
CA ARG A 6 -63.02 -36.28 -33.37
C ARG A 6 -63.00 -37.83 -33.63
N PRO A 7 -61.99 -38.65 -33.25
CA PRO A 7 -60.61 -38.41 -32.75
C PRO A 7 -59.50 -39.25 -33.46
N PHE A 8 -58.27 -39.21 -32.90
CA PHE A 8 -57.13 -40.14 -33.11
C PHE A 8 -56.39 -40.10 -34.48
N PHE A 9 -55.10 -40.45 -34.59
CA PHE A 9 -54.09 -40.87 -33.58
C PHE A 9 -52.85 -39.94 -33.55
N TRP A 10 -51.82 -40.29 -32.78
CA TRP A 10 -50.73 -39.40 -32.31
C TRP A 10 -49.43 -39.49 -33.14
N SER A 11 -48.64 -38.39 -33.10
CA SER A 11 -47.16 -38.34 -33.09
C SER A 11 -46.39 -38.90 -34.31
N ILE A 12 -45.47 -38.17 -34.98
CA ILE A 12 -44.75 -36.90 -34.70
C ILE A 12 -44.59 -36.13 -36.03
N LEU A 13 -44.64 -34.78 -36.03
CA LEU A 13 -44.18 -33.94 -37.16
C LEU A 13 -42.64 -33.92 -37.18
N VAL A 14 -41.88 -34.10 -38.28
CA VAL A 14 -42.04 -33.72 -39.71
C VAL A 14 -41.81 -32.21 -39.93
N ILE A 15 -41.26 -31.85 -41.12
CA ILE A 15 -40.96 -30.49 -41.65
C ILE A 15 -39.72 -29.82 -41.01
N SER A 16 -38.73 -29.33 -41.76
CA SER A 16 -38.42 -29.40 -43.21
C SER A 16 -36.91 -29.13 -43.43
N LEU A 17 -36.23 -29.66 -44.47
CA LEU A 17 -36.15 -29.17 -45.87
C LEU A 17 -35.78 -27.66 -45.94
N ILE A 18 -34.86 -27.21 -46.81
CA ILE A 18 -34.36 -27.81 -48.06
C ILE A 18 -32.93 -27.32 -48.44
N LEU A 19 -32.21 -28.12 -49.25
CA LEU A 19 -31.08 -27.85 -50.21
C LEU A 19 -30.28 -26.51 -50.10
N THR A 20 -28.95 -26.47 -50.27
CA THR A 20 -28.12 -27.09 -51.34
C THR A 20 -26.67 -27.46 -50.92
N ILE A 21 -25.95 -28.11 -51.85
CA ILE A 21 -24.57 -28.67 -51.83
C ILE A 21 -23.86 -28.15 -53.12
N PRO A 22 -22.51 -28.10 -53.34
CA PRO A 22 -21.30 -28.45 -52.57
C PRO A 22 -20.42 -27.17 -52.29
N ALA A 23 -19.07 -27.11 -52.08
CA ALA A 23 -17.95 -28.03 -52.34
C ALA A 23 -16.64 -27.72 -51.57
N LEU A 24 -15.73 -28.72 -51.53
CA LEU A 24 -14.25 -28.66 -51.35
C LEU A 24 -13.69 -27.78 -50.19
N ALA A 25 -13.38 -28.29 -48.99
CA ALA A 25 -12.29 -29.23 -48.60
C ALA A 25 -10.87 -28.66 -48.84
N GLN A 26 -9.97 -28.52 -47.85
CA GLN A 26 -9.45 -29.59 -46.96
C GLN A 26 -8.81 -29.08 -45.65
N ARG A 27 -8.69 -29.98 -44.65
CA ARG A 27 -7.68 -30.02 -43.56
C ARG A 27 -7.40 -28.72 -42.77
N LYS A 28 -8.11 -28.51 -41.65
CA LYS A 28 -7.60 -27.70 -40.53
C LYS A 28 -6.34 -28.36 -39.94
N ARG A 29 -5.24 -27.61 -39.82
CA ARG A 29 -4.14 -27.93 -38.88
C ARG A 29 -4.48 -27.38 -37.49
N VAL A 30 -3.89 -27.97 -36.45
CA VAL A 30 -3.97 -27.46 -35.07
C VAL A 30 -3.16 -26.17 -34.95
N PRO A 31 -3.73 -25.05 -34.45
CA PRO A 31 -2.96 -23.85 -34.13
C PRO A 31 -2.10 -24.08 -32.88
N SER A 32 -0.83 -23.65 -32.92
CA SER A 32 0.06 -23.69 -31.76
C SER A 32 -0.16 -22.51 -30.80
N SER A 33 0.44 -22.56 -29.61
CA SER A 33 0.24 -21.58 -28.53
C SER A 33 0.92 -20.22 -28.77
N LYS A 34 0.49 -19.48 -29.81
CA LYS A 34 0.87 -18.07 -30.06
C LYS A 34 -0.30 -17.10 -30.28
N ASP A 35 -1.49 -17.59 -30.64
CA ASP A 35 -2.67 -16.74 -30.97
C ASP A 35 -3.72 -16.64 -29.85
N LYS A 36 -3.30 -16.56 -28.58
CA LYS A 36 -4.23 -16.41 -27.44
C LYS A 36 -3.93 -15.29 -26.43
N PHE A 37 -2.96 -14.42 -26.72
CA PHE A 37 -2.63 -13.24 -25.91
C PHE A 37 -2.98 -11.91 -26.62
N ARG A 38 -4.19 -11.84 -27.20
CA ARG A 38 -4.71 -10.66 -27.93
C ARG A 38 -6.15 -10.32 -27.52
N SER A 39 -6.42 -10.21 -26.21
CA SER A 39 -7.75 -9.87 -25.69
C SER A 39 -7.79 -9.26 -24.26
N THR A 40 -6.75 -8.54 -23.83
CA THR A 40 -6.78 -7.85 -22.50
C THR A 40 -5.97 -6.55 -22.45
N PHE A 41 -5.95 -5.78 -23.55
CA PHE A 41 -5.25 -4.49 -23.61
C PHE A 41 -6.09 -3.32 -24.18
N GLU A 42 -7.41 -3.44 -24.13
CA GLU A 42 -8.35 -2.32 -24.24
C GLU A 42 -9.42 -2.46 -23.15
N LEU A 43 -9.36 -1.61 -22.11
CA LEU A 43 -10.47 -1.08 -21.29
C LEU A 43 -9.93 -0.49 -19.97
N ASN A 44 -9.44 0.75 -20.02
CA ASN A 44 -9.60 1.79 -18.98
C ASN A 44 -8.89 3.08 -19.40
N LEU A 45 -9.38 3.71 -20.46
CA LEU A 45 -8.87 5.01 -20.93
C LEU A 45 -10.03 5.90 -21.43
N GLN A 46 -11.11 5.96 -20.65
CA GLN A 46 -12.27 6.82 -20.93
C GLN A 46 -12.99 7.28 -19.64
N SER A 47 -12.46 8.33 -19.01
CA SER A 47 -13.28 9.25 -18.21
C SER A 47 -12.75 10.69 -18.33
N SER A 48 -13.30 11.42 -19.31
CA SER A 48 -13.55 12.87 -19.27
C SER A 48 -12.44 13.83 -18.80
N ALA A 49 -11.36 13.97 -19.59
CA ALA A 49 -10.54 15.19 -19.60
C ALA A 49 -9.76 15.38 -20.93
N THR A 50 -10.46 15.56 -22.06
CA THR A 50 -9.81 16.00 -23.31
C THR A 50 -10.16 17.44 -23.64
N ARG A 51 -9.27 18.12 -24.40
CA ARG A 51 -9.41 19.49 -24.92
C ARG A 51 -9.23 20.62 -23.90
N ASN A 52 -8.01 20.76 -23.35
CA ASN A 52 -7.26 22.04 -23.31
C ASN A 52 -5.81 21.85 -22.81
N ALA A 53 -5.10 20.85 -23.34
CA ALA A 53 -3.70 20.54 -23.01
C ALA A 53 -2.71 20.95 -24.12
N ALA A 54 -3.06 21.98 -24.91
CA ALA A 54 -2.29 22.44 -26.08
C ALA A 54 -1.74 23.88 -25.95
N GLN A 55 -1.79 24.47 -24.74
CA GLN A 55 -1.20 25.79 -24.46
C GLN A 55 -0.89 25.98 -22.96
N ALA A 56 -0.08 25.09 -22.40
CA ALA A 56 0.44 25.21 -21.03
C ALA A 56 1.93 24.81 -21.00
N GLY A 57 2.80 25.78 -21.33
CA GLY A 57 4.26 25.63 -21.22
C GLY A 57 4.72 25.68 -19.76
N GLY A 58 4.27 24.72 -18.94
CA GLY A 58 4.57 24.64 -17.52
C GLY A 58 6.06 24.42 -17.29
N GLN A 59 6.79 25.49 -16.94
CA GLN A 59 8.23 25.45 -16.74
C GLN A 59 8.57 24.50 -15.58
N CYS A 60 9.21 23.38 -15.91
CA CYS A 60 9.99 22.61 -14.96
C CYS A 60 10.94 23.54 -14.24
N THR A 61 10.94 23.49 -12.90
CA THR A 61 11.99 24.08 -12.08
C THR A 61 12.77 22.91 -11.51
N SER A 62 13.86 22.54 -12.17
CA SER A 62 14.59 21.35 -11.75
C SER A 62 15.27 21.56 -10.40
N LYS A 63 15.43 20.45 -9.70
CA LYS A 63 16.28 20.35 -8.51
C LYS A 63 17.68 20.82 -8.88
N ILE A 64 18.26 21.70 -8.07
CA ILE A 64 19.63 22.18 -8.24
C ILE A 64 20.58 20.99 -7.99
N LEU A 65 21.18 20.46 -9.05
CA LEU A 65 22.07 19.29 -9.03
C LEU A 65 23.16 19.38 -10.11
N ASP A 66 24.20 18.57 -9.97
CA ASP A 66 25.25 18.38 -10.98
C ASP A 66 25.01 17.03 -11.68
N LEU A 67 24.55 17.05 -12.94
CA LEU A 67 24.17 15.87 -13.73
C LEU A 67 25.26 15.45 -14.72
N LEU A 68 25.79 14.25 -14.56
CA LEU A 68 26.75 13.64 -15.48
C LEU A 68 26.06 12.56 -16.33
N PHE A 69 26.10 12.70 -17.65
CA PHE A 69 25.82 11.57 -18.55
C PHE A 69 27.11 10.77 -18.79
N ILE A 70 27.02 9.45 -18.69
CA ILE A 70 28.11 8.50 -18.94
C ILE A 70 27.60 7.51 -20.00
N ILE A 71 27.90 7.79 -21.26
CA ILE A 71 27.26 7.14 -22.40
C ILE A 71 28.17 6.09 -23.04
N ASP A 72 27.67 4.87 -23.18
CA ASP A 72 28.32 3.84 -23.98
C ASP A 72 28.30 4.22 -25.46
N SER A 73 29.48 4.16 -26.08
CA SER A 73 29.74 4.41 -27.50
C SER A 73 30.50 3.25 -28.14
N SER A 74 30.47 2.08 -27.49
CA SER A 74 31.18 0.88 -27.92
C SER A 74 30.58 0.25 -29.18
N ARG A 75 31.26 -0.77 -29.71
CA ARG A 75 30.94 -1.41 -31.00
C ARG A 75 29.58 -2.11 -31.06
N SER A 76 28.95 -2.43 -29.93
CA SER A 76 27.58 -2.93 -29.90
C SER A 76 26.58 -1.85 -30.31
N VAL A 77 26.79 -0.62 -29.82
CA VAL A 77 25.98 0.56 -30.13
C VAL A 77 26.15 0.95 -31.60
N ARG A 78 25.12 0.77 -32.42
CA ARG A 78 25.18 1.24 -33.82
C ARG A 78 24.94 2.75 -33.88
N ILE A 79 25.42 3.40 -34.95
CA ILE A 79 25.27 4.85 -35.15
C ILE A 79 23.81 5.30 -34.98
N HIS A 80 22.84 4.60 -35.59
CA HIS A 80 21.40 4.94 -35.49
C HIS A 80 20.73 4.58 -34.15
N GLU A 81 21.46 3.92 -33.25
CA GLU A 81 21.07 3.64 -31.87
C GLU A 81 21.67 4.72 -30.95
N PHE A 82 22.94 5.08 -31.17
CA PHE A 82 23.62 6.22 -30.52
C PHE A 82 22.89 7.56 -30.76
N GLU A 83 22.38 7.80 -31.97
CA GLU A 83 21.54 8.99 -32.26
C GLU A 83 20.29 9.07 -31.35
N LYS A 84 19.72 7.93 -30.93
CA LYS A 84 18.58 7.94 -29.98
C LYS A 84 19.03 8.25 -28.55
N VAL A 85 20.26 7.91 -28.20
CA VAL A 85 20.87 8.33 -26.92
C VAL A 85 21.16 9.84 -26.93
N LYS A 86 21.59 10.41 -28.06
CA LYS A 86 21.67 11.87 -28.24
C LYS A 86 20.31 12.54 -28.04
N LEU A 87 19.25 12.03 -28.68
CA LEU A 87 17.89 12.55 -28.51
C LEU A 87 17.43 12.45 -27.04
N PHE A 88 17.65 11.31 -26.38
CA PHE A 88 17.36 11.14 -24.96
C PHE A 88 18.10 12.17 -24.06
N MET A 89 19.39 12.40 -24.29
CA MET A 89 20.15 13.44 -23.58
C MET A 89 19.58 14.84 -23.85
N ILE A 90 19.25 15.14 -25.11
CA ILE A 90 18.67 16.41 -25.54
C ILE A 90 17.32 16.67 -24.85
N ASP A 91 16.42 15.69 -24.82
CA ASP A 91 15.12 15.80 -24.13
C ASP A 91 15.27 16.08 -22.63
N VAL A 92 16.18 15.38 -21.96
CA VAL A 92 16.43 15.58 -20.53
C VAL A 92 17.02 16.99 -20.30
N ILE A 93 18.02 17.41 -21.09
CA ILE A 93 18.61 18.76 -21.02
C ILE A 93 17.57 19.85 -21.30
N ASP A 94 16.69 19.66 -22.28
CA ASP A 94 15.65 20.64 -22.60
C ASP A 94 14.58 20.74 -21.52
N SER A 95 14.41 19.70 -20.70
CA SER A 95 13.52 19.73 -19.54
C SER A 95 14.07 20.49 -18.32
N LEU A 96 15.38 20.49 -18.08
CA LEU A 96 16.01 21.00 -16.85
C LEU A 96 16.10 22.55 -16.79
N ASP A 97 16.28 23.13 -15.60
CA ASP A 97 16.63 24.54 -15.40
C ASP A 97 18.16 24.70 -15.37
N ILE A 98 18.73 24.98 -16.54
CA ILE A 98 20.19 25.08 -16.78
C ILE A 98 20.66 26.52 -16.53
N SER A 99 21.50 26.72 -15.52
CA SER A 99 22.14 28.01 -15.22
C SER A 99 23.37 27.82 -14.31
N PRO A 100 24.26 28.83 -14.14
CA PRO A 100 25.44 28.71 -13.30
C PRO A 100 25.14 28.31 -11.84
N ASP A 101 24.02 28.80 -11.29
CA ASP A 101 23.59 28.50 -9.92
C ASP A 101 22.53 27.38 -9.84
N GLY A 102 21.80 27.12 -10.92
CA GLY A 102 20.81 26.06 -11.07
C GLY A 102 21.42 24.70 -11.38
N THR A 103 20.91 24.01 -12.40
CA THR A 103 21.42 22.68 -12.81
C THR A 103 22.62 22.83 -13.71
N ARG A 104 23.68 22.05 -13.45
CA ARG A 104 24.85 21.93 -14.33
C ARG A 104 24.85 20.54 -14.96
N VAL A 105 25.26 20.47 -16.23
CA VAL A 105 25.33 19.21 -16.98
C VAL A 105 26.73 19.03 -17.54
N ALA A 106 27.23 17.80 -17.49
CA ALA A 106 28.44 17.35 -18.17
C ALA A 106 28.15 16.03 -18.91
N VAL A 107 28.91 15.76 -19.98
CA VAL A 107 28.72 14.57 -20.82
C VAL A 107 30.06 13.90 -21.08
N LEU A 108 30.12 12.61 -20.75
CA LEU A 108 31.19 11.69 -21.13
C LEU A 108 30.61 10.66 -22.10
N GLN A 109 31.37 10.30 -23.14
CA GLN A 109 31.19 9.00 -23.81
C GLN A 109 32.35 8.07 -23.45
N TYR A 110 32.11 6.76 -23.49
CA TYR A 110 33.16 5.77 -23.28
C TYR A 110 33.04 4.59 -24.23
N ALA A 111 34.18 3.95 -24.47
CA ALA A 111 34.31 2.67 -25.15
C ALA A 111 35.53 1.93 -24.58
N SER A 112 36.59 1.70 -25.37
CA SER A 112 37.90 1.28 -24.83
C SER A 112 38.63 2.42 -24.07
N THR A 113 38.22 3.66 -24.31
CA THR A 113 38.71 4.89 -23.67
C THR A 113 37.53 5.75 -23.23
N VAL A 114 37.75 6.71 -22.32
CA VAL A 114 36.75 7.70 -21.95
C VAL A 114 37.06 9.01 -22.65
N GLN A 115 36.06 9.65 -23.26
CA GLN A 115 36.15 10.98 -23.85
C GLN A 115 35.18 11.92 -23.11
N ASN A 116 35.70 13.09 -22.70
CA ASN A 116 34.94 14.16 -22.06
C ASN A 116 34.49 15.14 -23.13
N GLU A 117 33.19 15.13 -23.43
CA GLU A 117 32.60 15.96 -24.50
C GLU A 117 32.41 17.41 -24.01
N PHE A 118 31.94 17.56 -22.76
CA PHE A 118 31.99 18.84 -22.05
C PHE A 118 31.79 18.65 -20.54
N SER A 119 32.35 19.58 -19.77
CA SER A 119 32.36 19.59 -18.31
C SER A 119 31.37 20.60 -17.73
N PHE A 120 31.11 20.53 -16.41
CA PHE A 120 30.06 21.29 -15.72
C PHE A 120 30.22 22.81 -15.77
N ASN A 121 31.41 23.29 -16.15
CA ASN A 121 31.75 24.70 -16.33
C ASN A 121 31.82 25.15 -17.82
N THR A 122 31.62 24.24 -18.78
CA THR A 122 31.80 24.52 -20.22
C THR A 122 30.61 25.26 -20.83
N PHE A 123 29.38 24.86 -20.50
CA PHE A 123 28.16 25.43 -21.04
C PHE A 123 27.15 25.78 -19.95
N PHE A 124 26.43 26.90 -20.15
CA PHE A 124 25.34 27.37 -19.27
C PHE A 124 24.08 27.75 -20.05
N LYS A 125 23.92 27.22 -21.27
CA LYS A 125 22.76 27.44 -22.15
C LYS A 125 22.36 26.12 -22.81
N LYS A 126 21.06 25.82 -22.80
CA LYS A 126 20.49 24.62 -23.42
C LYS A 126 20.88 24.45 -24.88
N ASP A 127 20.77 25.51 -25.68
CA ASP A 127 20.99 25.38 -27.13
C ASP A 127 22.46 25.11 -27.49
N ASP A 128 23.40 25.50 -26.64
CA ASP A 128 24.82 25.22 -26.86
C ASP A 128 25.17 23.80 -26.37
N MET A 129 24.59 23.34 -25.26
CA MET A 129 24.64 21.93 -24.85
C MET A 129 24.02 20.99 -25.90
N LYS A 130 22.84 21.32 -26.44
CA LYS A 130 22.15 20.50 -27.45
C LYS A 130 22.94 20.41 -28.75
N LYS A 131 23.62 21.49 -29.18
CA LYS A 131 24.55 21.47 -30.33
C LYS A 131 25.75 20.57 -30.05
N ALA A 132 26.35 20.66 -28.86
CA ALA A 132 27.47 19.82 -28.47
C ALA A 132 27.06 18.33 -28.48
N VAL A 133 25.93 17.98 -27.85
CA VAL A 133 25.41 16.60 -27.83
C VAL A 133 25.09 16.07 -29.24
N ALA A 134 24.50 16.88 -30.11
CA ALA A 134 24.24 16.48 -31.49
C ALA A 134 25.54 16.16 -32.26
N GLY A 135 26.63 16.88 -31.98
CA GLY A 135 27.94 16.75 -32.62
C GLY A 135 28.85 15.65 -32.09
N ILE A 136 28.42 14.81 -31.13
CA ILE A 136 29.26 13.71 -30.60
C ILE A 136 29.41 12.59 -31.64
N ASP A 137 30.64 12.26 -32.02
CA ASP A 137 30.95 11.09 -32.86
C ASP A 137 31.31 9.85 -31.98
N PRO A 138 30.68 8.67 -32.20
CA PRO A 138 30.82 7.50 -31.32
C PRO A 138 32.14 6.72 -31.50
N LEU A 139 32.84 6.45 -30.38
CA LEU A 139 34.18 5.83 -30.36
C LEU A 139 34.28 4.42 -30.97
N SER A 140 33.20 3.63 -31.02
CA SER A 140 33.08 2.36 -31.76
C SER A 140 34.12 1.25 -31.39
N THR A 141 34.63 1.25 -30.16
CA THR A 141 35.64 0.29 -29.66
C THR A 141 35.09 -0.69 -28.61
N GLY A 142 35.83 -1.03 -27.55
CA GLY A 142 35.41 -1.94 -26.46
C GLY A 142 34.48 -1.26 -25.45
N THR A 143 34.26 -1.87 -24.27
CA THR A 143 33.20 -1.47 -23.33
C THR A 143 33.74 -1.41 -21.88
N MET A 144 34.47 -0.35 -21.54
CA MET A 144 35.14 -0.17 -20.25
C MET A 144 34.31 0.72 -19.29
N THR A 145 33.17 0.19 -18.84
CA THR A 145 32.22 0.93 -17.98
C THR A 145 32.83 1.28 -16.61
N GLY A 146 33.66 0.41 -16.03
CA GLY A 146 34.34 0.67 -14.76
C GLY A 146 35.35 1.82 -14.85
N LEU A 147 36.07 1.92 -15.98
CA LEU A 147 36.95 3.05 -16.30
C LEU A 147 36.16 4.36 -16.43
N ALA A 148 34.97 4.33 -17.03
CA ALA A 148 34.09 5.49 -17.16
C ALA A 148 33.58 5.99 -15.79
N ILE A 149 33.18 5.08 -14.90
CA ILE A 149 32.76 5.41 -13.52
C ILE A 149 33.95 5.93 -12.70
N ARG A 150 35.17 5.38 -12.90
CA ARG A 150 36.39 5.94 -12.28
C ARG A 150 36.68 7.36 -12.77
N TYR A 151 36.60 7.62 -14.07
CA TYR A 151 36.79 8.97 -14.62
C TYR A 151 35.74 9.97 -14.09
N ALA A 152 34.51 9.51 -13.87
CA ALA A 152 33.47 10.32 -13.24
C ALA A 152 33.87 10.78 -11.83
N MET A 153 34.37 9.87 -10.99
CA MET A 153 34.89 10.18 -9.65
C MET A 153 36.12 11.10 -9.69
N ASP A 154 37.17 10.66 -10.40
CA ASP A 154 38.52 11.20 -10.30
C ASP A 154 38.70 12.52 -11.08
N VAL A 155 37.85 12.78 -12.07
CA VAL A 155 37.96 13.93 -12.97
C VAL A 155 36.64 14.72 -13.04
N ALA A 156 35.56 14.14 -13.55
CA ALA A 156 34.37 14.91 -13.92
C ALA A 156 33.66 15.56 -12.71
N PHE A 157 33.55 14.87 -11.59
CA PHE A 157 32.93 15.40 -10.36
C PHE A 157 33.89 16.23 -9.48
N THR A 158 35.03 16.68 -10.01
CA THR A 158 35.95 17.60 -9.32
C THR A 158 35.54 19.07 -9.49
N GLU A 159 35.98 19.92 -8.57
CA GLU A 159 35.75 21.38 -8.64
C GLU A 159 36.46 22.02 -9.85
N LYS A 160 37.56 21.42 -10.32
CA LYS A 160 38.30 21.84 -11.52
C LYS A 160 37.42 21.75 -12.78
N GLU A 161 36.68 20.67 -12.93
CA GLU A 161 35.74 20.45 -14.05
C GLU A 161 34.36 21.08 -13.79
N GLY A 162 34.21 21.85 -12.71
CA GLY A 162 33.03 22.68 -12.44
C GLY A 162 31.94 22.05 -11.57
N ALA A 163 32.13 20.82 -11.07
CA ALA A 163 31.22 20.24 -10.08
C ALA A 163 31.32 21.03 -8.76
N ARG A 164 30.23 21.06 -7.98
CA ARG A 164 30.16 21.90 -6.78
C ARG A 164 30.77 21.21 -5.54
N PRO A 165 31.39 21.98 -4.63
CA PRO A 165 32.01 21.44 -3.41
C PRO A 165 30.95 20.82 -2.48
N PRO A 166 31.30 19.77 -1.70
CA PRO A 166 30.39 19.15 -0.73
C PRO A 166 29.78 20.13 0.29
N SER A 167 30.47 21.24 0.58
CA SER A 167 29.99 22.32 1.45
C SER A 167 28.69 22.98 0.97
N LYS A 168 28.41 22.95 -0.35
CA LYS A 168 27.16 23.46 -0.95
C LYS A 168 26.00 22.47 -0.85
N LYS A 169 26.24 21.20 -0.48
CA LYS A 169 25.24 20.12 -0.36
C LYS A 169 24.35 19.92 -1.60
N ILE A 170 24.94 20.09 -2.78
CA ILE A 170 24.29 19.84 -4.08
C ILE A 170 24.42 18.35 -4.41
N PRO A 171 23.34 17.66 -4.85
CA PRO A 171 23.42 16.28 -5.33
C PRO A 171 24.32 16.15 -6.56
N LYS A 172 25.18 15.14 -6.56
CA LYS A 172 25.97 14.70 -7.72
C LYS A 172 25.28 13.47 -8.30
N VAL A 173 24.78 13.55 -9.52
CA VAL A 173 23.96 12.51 -10.14
C VAL A 173 24.61 12.03 -11.43
N ALA A 174 24.77 10.72 -11.59
CA ALA A 174 25.27 10.10 -12.83
C ALA A 174 24.19 9.25 -13.48
N ILE A 175 24.02 9.38 -14.81
CA ILE A 175 23.22 8.45 -15.62
C ILE A 175 24.19 7.67 -16.50
N VAL A 176 24.36 6.38 -16.19
CA VAL A 176 25.14 5.43 -16.99
C VAL A 176 24.19 4.78 -17.99
N VAL A 177 24.48 4.88 -19.29
CA VAL A 177 23.74 4.18 -20.36
C VAL A 177 24.67 3.13 -20.99
N THR A 178 24.21 1.89 -21.15
CA THR A 178 24.96 0.80 -21.82
C THR A 178 24.02 -0.27 -22.42
N ASP A 179 24.46 -0.94 -23.49
CA ASP A 179 23.81 -2.14 -24.03
C ASP A 179 24.61 -3.44 -23.84
N GLY A 180 25.81 -3.32 -23.27
CA GLY A 180 26.81 -4.36 -23.26
C GLY A 180 27.03 -4.99 -21.89
N ARG A 181 27.83 -6.06 -21.88
CA ARG A 181 28.49 -6.53 -20.67
C ARG A 181 29.79 -5.75 -20.49
N PRO A 182 30.09 -5.16 -19.32
CA PRO A 182 31.35 -4.48 -19.08
C PRO A 182 32.54 -5.43 -19.26
N GLN A 183 33.61 -4.92 -19.87
CA GLN A 183 34.86 -5.65 -20.12
C GLN A 183 35.86 -5.50 -18.96
N ASP A 184 35.52 -4.68 -17.96
CA ASP A 184 36.26 -4.44 -16.73
C ASP A 184 35.39 -4.60 -15.47
N ARG A 185 35.97 -4.42 -14.28
CA ARG A 185 35.24 -4.58 -13.01
C ARG A 185 34.45 -3.32 -12.67
N VAL A 186 33.13 -3.43 -12.62
CA VAL A 186 32.22 -2.34 -12.22
C VAL A 186 31.95 -2.31 -10.70
N VAL A 187 31.81 -3.46 -10.03
CA VAL A 187 31.36 -3.56 -8.62
C VAL A 187 32.17 -2.64 -7.68
N GLU A 188 33.48 -2.86 -7.58
CA GLU A 188 34.37 -2.18 -6.63
C GLU A 188 34.42 -0.66 -6.86
N VAL A 189 34.31 -0.20 -8.11
CA VAL A 189 34.37 1.23 -8.46
C VAL A 189 33.01 1.91 -8.33
N SER A 190 31.91 1.22 -8.60
CA SER A 190 30.56 1.72 -8.33
C SER A 190 30.28 1.84 -6.83
N GLU A 191 30.77 0.91 -6.01
CA GLU A 191 30.75 1.04 -4.54
C GLU A 191 31.51 2.29 -4.07
N GLN A 192 32.71 2.56 -4.62
CA GLN A 192 33.49 3.76 -4.30
C GLN A 192 32.79 5.04 -4.77
N ALA A 193 32.20 5.05 -5.96
CA ALA A 193 31.44 6.19 -6.48
C ALA A 193 30.23 6.53 -5.59
N ARG A 194 29.44 5.52 -5.21
CA ARG A 194 28.31 5.69 -4.27
C ARG A 194 28.79 6.18 -2.90
N ALA A 195 29.87 5.59 -2.37
CA ALA A 195 30.48 6.03 -1.10
C ALA A 195 31.02 7.47 -1.13
N SER A 196 31.40 7.98 -2.31
CA SER A 196 31.79 9.39 -2.51
C SER A 196 30.60 10.37 -2.60
N GLY A 197 29.36 9.87 -2.55
CA GLY A 197 28.14 10.67 -2.62
C GLY A 197 27.61 10.94 -4.03
N ILE A 198 27.95 10.07 -5.00
CA ILE A 198 27.38 10.10 -6.35
C ILE A 198 26.15 9.19 -6.40
N GLU A 199 24.99 9.74 -6.73
CA GLU A 199 23.75 9.02 -7.00
C GLU A 199 23.77 8.50 -8.44
N ILE A 200 23.92 7.18 -8.62
CA ILE A 200 24.04 6.53 -9.93
C ILE A 200 22.72 5.88 -10.34
N TYR A 201 22.24 6.26 -11.52
CA TYR A 201 21.18 5.60 -12.27
C TYR A 201 21.80 4.77 -13.40
N ALA A 202 21.44 3.48 -13.48
CA ALA A 202 21.91 2.57 -14.53
C ALA A 202 20.81 2.29 -15.55
N VAL A 203 21.06 2.63 -16.82
CA VAL A 203 20.16 2.41 -17.95
C VAL A 203 20.74 1.33 -18.85
N GLY A 204 20.12 0.14 -18.81
CA GLY A 204 20.47 -0.98 -19.67
C GLY A 204 19.57 -1.05 -20.90
N VAL A 205 20.16 -1.31 -22.06
CA VAL A 205 19.45 -1.43 -23.34
C VAL A 205 19.72 -2.82 -23.97
N ASP A 206 18.70 -3.43 -24.59
CA ASP A 206 18.79 -4.72 -25.30
C ASP A 206 19.54 -5.82 -24.52
N GLN A 207 20.82 -6.10 -24.81
CA GLN A 207 21.57 -7.22 -24.23
C GLN A 207 22.21 -6.94 -22.86
N ALA A 208 21.95 -5.77 -22.26
CA ALA A 208 22.57 -5.35 -21.00
C ALA A 208 22.35 -6.33 -19.83
N GLU A 209 23.44 -6.76 -19.18
CA GLU A 209 23.39 -7.73 -18.08
C GLU A 209 22.83 -7.07 -16.81
N VAL A 210 21.59 -7.42 -16.43
CA VAL A 210 20.86 -6.80 -15.30
C VAL A 210 21.67 -6.79 -13.99
N SER A 211 22.35 -7.88 -13.64
CA SER A 211 23.19 -7.94 -12.43
C SER A 211 24.42 -7.02 -12.47
N SER A 212 24.89 -6.64 -13.66
CA SER A 212 25.91 -5.59 -13.81
C SER A 212 25.29 -4.19 -13.63
N LEU A 213 24.02 -3.98 -14.01
CA LEU A 213 23.30 -2.71 -13.78
C LEU A 213 22.98 -2.52 -12.28
N GLU A 214 22.48 -3.55 -11.61
CA GLU A 214 22.25 -3.59 -10.14
C GLU A 214 23.56 -3.27 -9.38
N ALA A 215 24.69 -3.85 -9.81
CA ALA A 215 26.00 -3.55 -9.23
C ALA A 215 26.46 -2.09 -9.44
N ILE A 216 26.00 -1.42 -10.51
CA ILE A 216 26.34 -0.03 -10.86
C ILE A 216 25.43 0.98 -10.16
N ALA A 217 24.12 0.70 -10.11
CA ALA A 217 23.08 1.59 -9.62
C ALA A 217 23.17 1.86 -8.11
N THR A 218 22.36 2.80 -7.61
CA THR A 218 22.24 3.13 -6.18
C THR A 218 21.07 2.36 -5.56
N ASP A 219 21.19 1.94 -4.30
CA ASP A 219 20.07 1.35 -3.57
C ASP A 219 18.89 2.34 -3.46
N PRO A 220 17.63 1.91 -3.70
CA PRO A 220 17.22 0.60 -4.20
C PRO A 220 17.24 0.53 -5.74
N ASP A 221 17.48 -0.67 -6.28
CA ASP A 221 17.43 -0.96 -7.73
C ASP A 221 16.11 -0.50 -8.37
N GLU A 222 15.01 -0.64 -7.62
CA GLU A 222 13.64 -0.29 -8.00
C GLU A 222 13.45 1.20 -8.39
N GLU A 223 14.34 2.09 -7.94
CA GLU A 223 14.35 3.51 -8.31
C GLU A 223 15.46 3.90 -9.30
N HIS A 224 16.54 3.10 -9.38
CA HIS A 224 17.79 3.49 -10.05
C HIS A 224 18.21 2.60 -11.23
N VAL A 225 17.65 1.40 -11.39
CA VAL A 225 17.88 0.51 -12.54
C VAL A 225 16.74 0.62 -13.54
N TYR A 226 17.07 0.96 -14.79
CA TYR A 226 16.12 1.02 -15.91
C TYR A 226 16.58 0.13 -17.06
N TYR A 227 15.94 -1.03 -17.21
CA TYR A 227 16.11 -1.88 -18.40
C TYR A 227 15.09 -1.51 -19.49
N VAL A 228 15.53 -1.39 -20.74
CA VAL A 228 14.67 -1.16 -21.92
C VAL A 228 15.04 -2.10 -23.07
N GLU A 229 14.02 -2.77 -23.62
CA GLU A 229 14.18 -3.81 -24.66
C GLU A 229 14.83 -3.33 -25.97
N SER A 230 14.88 -2.02 -26.22
CA SER A 230 15.65 -1.43 -27.33
C SER A 230 15.85 0.08 -27.15
N TYR A 231 16.80 0.63 -27.91
CA TYR A 231 16.99 2.08 -28.05
C TYR A 231 15.74 2.83 -28.56
N GLY A 232 14.77 2.15 -29.19
CA GLY A 232 13.47 2.76 -29.53
C GLY A 232 12.53 3.01 -28.34
N VAL A 233 12.94 2.61 -27.13
CA VAL A 233 12.18 2.80 -25.88
C VAL A 233 12.91 3.75 -24.92
N ILE A 234 14.20 4.05 -25.15
CA ILE A 234 15.00 4.94 -24.28
C ILE A 234 14.43 6.37 -24.20
N GLU A 235 13.83 6.85 -25.28
CA GLU A 235 13.10 8.14 -25.34
C GLU A 235 12.01 8.22 -24.26
N LYS A 236 11.35 7.10 -23.90
CA LYS A 236 10.33 7.09 -22.84
C LYS A 236 10.92 7.27 -21.43
N LEU A 237 12.23 7.10 -21.26
CA LEU A 237 12.92 7.41 -20.01
C LEU A 237 13.15 8.91 -19.83
N SER A 238 13.14 9.72 -20.89
CA SER A 238 13.29 11.19 -20.74
C SER A 238 12.16 11.76 -19.89
N LEU A 239 10.94 11.24 -20.05
CA LEU A 239 9.78 11.53 -19.20
C LEU A 239 10.01 11.15 -17.73
N LYS A 240 10.58 9.97 -17.45
CA LYS A 240 10.88 9.53 -16.06
C LYS A 240 11.93 10.42 -15.41
N PHE A 241 13.05 10.68 -16.10
CA PHE A 241 14.13 11.50 -15.58
C PHE A 241 13.70 12.97 -15.42
N ARG A 242 12.91 13.50 -16.36
CA ARG A 242 12.19 14.77 -16.17
C ARG A 242 11.39 14.73 -14.88
N ASP A 243 10.47 13.80 -14.70
CA ASP A 243 9.56 13.80 -13.54
C ASP A 243 10.31 13.55 -12.20
N ARG A 244 11.48 12.91 -12.24
CA ARG A 244 12.42 12.74 -11.09
C ARG A 244 13.22 14.01 -10.76
N PHE A 245 13.72 14.74 -11.76
CA PHE A 245 14.57 15.92 -11.55
C PHE A 245 13.80 17.25 -11.54
N CYS A 246 12.63 17.32 -12.17
CA CYS A 246 11.75 18.47 -12.17
C CYS A 246 10.92 18.55 -10.89
N GLY A 247 11.12 19.64 -10.14
CA GLY A 247 10.01 20.18 -9.37
C GLY A 247 9.00 20.80 -10.35
N VAL A 248 7.79 20.27 -10.37
CA VAL A 248 6.66 21.01 -10.95
C VAL A 248 6.44 22.23 -10.06
N LYS A 249 6.43 23.45 -10.62
CA LYS A 249 5.91 24.61 -9.90
C LYS A 249 4.37 24.52 -9.91
N LEU A 250 3.80 23.75 -8.99
CA LEU A 250 2.35 23.60 -8.91
C LEU A 250 1.67 24.95 -8.62
N CYS A 251 2.34 25.89 -7.93
CA CYS A 251 1.86 27.26 -7.76
C CYS A 251 1.76 28.07 -9.06
N ALA A 252 2.42 27.66 -10.14
CA ALA A 252 2.42 28.36 -11.43
C ALA A 252 1.70 27.61 -12.56
N VAL A 253 1.43 26.30 -12.38
CA VAL A 253 0.92 25.40 -13.42
C VAL A 253 -0.46 24.81 -13.08
N VAL A 254 -0.88 24.86 -11.82
CA VAL A 254 -2.15 24.29 -11.33
C VAL A 254 -2.92 25.36 -10.56
N ASP A 255 -4.25 25.32 -10.60
CA ASP A 255 -5.05 26.04 -9.62
C ASP A 255 -4.79 25.44 -8.23
N HIS A 256 -3.90 26.11 -7.50
CA HIS A 256 -3.46 25.71 -6.19
C HIS A 256 -4.48 26.08 -5.10
N GLY A 257 -5.52 26.88 -5.40
CA GLY A 257 -6.58 27.26 -4.46
C GLY A 257 -6.06 27.74 -3.10
N CYS A 258 -4.95 28.50 -3.09
CA CYS A 258 -4.45 29.16 -1.88
C CYS A 258 -5.10 30.53 -1.79
N GLU A 259 -5.66 30.87 -0.64
CA GLU A 259 -6.33 32.17 -0.44
C GLU A 259 -5.36 33.36 -0.52
N GLN A 260 -4.11 33.17 -0.07
CA GLN A 260 -3.15 34.26 0.10
C GLN A 260 -1.83 34.01 -0.65
N ILE A 261 -0.96 33.14 -0.13
CA ILE A 261 0.37 32.86 -0.71
C ILE A 261 0.45 31.38 -1.08
N CYS A 262 0.96 31.05 -2.26
CA CYS A 262 1.37 29.69 -2.61
C CYS A 262 2.90 29.57 -2.55
N VAL A 263 3.40 28.46 -2.01
CA VAL A 263 4.84 28.15 -1.94
C VAL A 263 5.08 26.74 -2.47
N ASP A 264 5.82 26.65 -3.58
CA ASP A 264 6.23 25.37 -4.15
C ASP A 264 7.11 24.58 -3.18
N SER A 265 7.11 23.26 -3.34
CA SER A 265 7.84 22.29 -2.51
C SER A 265 8.22 21.08 -3.36
N GLN A 266 9.02 20.15 -2.83
CA GLN A 266 9.51 19.01 -3.61
C GLN A 266 8.33 18.18 -4.14
N ASN A 267 8.06 18.30 -5.44
CA ASN A 267 6.93 17.71 -6.16
C ASN A 267 5.55 17.98 -5.50
N SER A 268 5.39 19.12 -4.82
CA SER A 268 4.17 19.53 -4.11
C SER A 268 4.07 21.05 -3.98
N TYR A 269 2.99 21.55 -3.37
CA TYR A 269 2.89 22.96 -2.91
C TYR A 269 2.24 23.01 -1.53
N HIS A 270 2.48 24.10 -0.81
CA HIS A 270 1.71 24.44 0.38
C HIS A 270 1.35 25.91 0.38
N CYS A 271 0.19 26.24 0.94
CA CYS A 271 -0.21 27.62 1.09
C CYS A 271 0.43 28.25 2.33
N LYS A 272 0.59 29.57 2.32
CA LYS A 272 0.96 30.40 3.46
C LYS A 272 0.05 31.62 3.52
N CYS A 273 0.09 32.32 4.65
CA CYS A 273 -0.69 33.52 4.90
C CYS A 273 0.24 34.72 5.12
N TYR A 274 -0.29 35.93 4.96
CA TYR A 274 0.39 37.16 5.33
C TYR A 274 0.60 37.27 6.84
N ASP A 275 1.44 38.23 7.27
CA ASP A 275 1.57 38.52 8.69
C ASP A 275 0.24 38.92 9.32
N ASN A 276 0.06 38.52 10.58
CA ASN A 276 -1.22 38.54 11.30
C ASN A 276 -2.31 37.59 10.79
N TYR A 277 -1.95 36.57 9.99
CA TYR A 277 -2.84 35.45 9.64
C TYR A 277 -2.23 34.07 9.99
N THR A 278 -3.08 33.04 10.03
CA THR A 278 -2.78 31.64 10.33
C THR A 278 -3.47 30.73 9.31
N LEU A 279 -2.72 29.76 8.77
CA LEU A 279 -3.25 28.80 7.80
C LEU A 279 -4.24 27.84 8.47
N ASN A 280 -5.39 27.65 7.83
CA ASN A 280 -6.47 26.82 8.32
C ASN A 280 -6.20 25.31 8.10
N ALA A 281 -7.04 24.46 8.70
CA ALA A 281 -6.88 23.01 8.65
C ALA A 281 -7.01 22.39 7.24
N ASP A 282 -7.65 23.10 6.32
CA ASP A 282 -7.70 22.77 4.88
C ASP A 282 -6.35 22.96 4.16
N LYS A 283 -5.38 23.61 4.83
CA LYS A 283 -4.07 24.01 4.32
C LYS A 283 -4.13 24.95 3.11
N LYS A 284 -5.24 25.67 2.94
CA LYS A 284 -5.56 26.51 1.77
C LYS A 284 -6.07 27.90 2.13
N THR A 285 -6.96 28.02 3.11
CA THR A 285 -7.50 29.30 3.59
C THR A 285 -6.74 29.83 4.80
N CYS A 286 -6.92 31.11 5.11
CA CYS A 286 -6.14 31.87 6.09
C CYS A 286 -7.05 32.65 7.03
N SER A 287 -7.18 32.20 8.28
CA SER A 287 -7.86 32.98 9.33
C SER A 287 -6.93 34.06 9.89
N LEU A 288 -7.49 35.17 10.40
CA LEU A 288 -6.74 36.16 11.17
C LEU A 288 -6.06 35.46 12.38
N LYS A 289 -4.82 35.85 12.72
CA LYS A 289 -4.10 35.31 13.88
C LYS A 289 -4.96 35.46 15.13
N LYS A 290 -5.35 34.32 15.67
CA LYS A 290 -6.16 34.23 16.89
C LYS A 290 -5.39 34.81 18.07
N LEU A 291 -5.85 35.94 18.59
CA LEU A 291 -5.34 36.59 19.81
C LEU A 291 -5.34 35.61 20.99
N CYS A 292 -6.33 34.72 21.05
CA CYS A 292 -6.44 33.64 22.01
C CYS A 292 -5.31 32.60 21.95
N SER A 293 -4.58 32.52 20.83
CA SER A 293 -3.45 31.59 20.63
C SER A 293 -2.08 32.23 20.82
N VAL A 294 -2.01 33.56 21.00
CA VAL A 294 -0.75 34.32 21.11
C VAL A 294 -0.53 34.85 22.52
N VAL A 295 -1.60 35.14 23.27
CA VAL A 295 -1.55 35.62 24.66
C VAL A 295 -2.58 34.85 25.49
N ASN A 296 -2.22 34.43 26.70
CA ASN A 296 -3.18 33.81 27.62
C ASN A 296 -4.04 34.89 28.29
N HIS A 297 -5.30 35.00 27.87
CA HIS A 297 -6.25 35.97 28.40
C HIS A 297 -6.97 35.54 29.70
N GLY A 298 -6.69 34.33 30.20
CA GLY A 298 -7.25 33.81 31.46
C GLY A 298 -8.70 33.31 31.38
N CYS A 299 -9.16 32.84 30.21
CA CYS A 299 -10.41 32.10 30.09
C CYS A 299 -10.25 30.69 30.67
N GLN A 300 -11.20 30.21 31.48
CA GLN A 300 -11.12 28.87 32.10
C GLN A 300 -11.30 27.74 31.07
N HIS A 301 -12.17 27.91 30.08
CA HIS A 301 -12.46 26.90 29.06
C HIS A 301 -12.03 27.36 27.67
N ILE A 302 -12.87 28.11 26.94
CA ILE A 302 -12.60 28.52 25.57
C ILE A 302 -12.35 30.03 25.55
N CYS A 303 -11.26 30.45 24.91
CA CYS A 303 -11.11 31.82 24.42
C CYS A 303 -11.58 31.85 22.96
N VAL A 304 -12.42 32.82 22.61
CA VAL A 304 -12.99 32.97 21.26
C VAL A 304 -12.61 34.34 20.71
N ASP A 305 -11.91 34.33 19.59
CA ASP A 305 -11.48 35.54 18.88
C ASP A 305 -12.65 36.23 18.18
N THR A 306 -12.61 37.56 18.15
CA THR A 306 -13.46 38.42 17.32
C THR A 306 -12.57 39.37 16.50
N PRO A 307 -13.08 40.04 15.45
CA PRO A 307 -12.26 40.96 14.66
C PRO A 307 -11.64 42.07 15.51
N GLY A 308 -10.33 41.94 15.81
CA GLY A 308 -9.58 42.86 16.67
C GLY A 308 -9.74 42.67 18.19
N SER A 309 -10.40 41.61 18.68
CA SER A 309 -10.63 41.40 20.12
C SER A 309 -10.85 39.90 20.48
N TYR A 310 -11.28 39.61 21.70
CA TYR A 310 -11.65 38.27 22.16
C TYR A 310 -12.76 38.30 23.22
N TYR A 311 -13.37 37.15 23.51
CA TYR A 311 -14.18 36.91 24.71
C TYR A 311 -14.02 35.46 25.20
N CYS A 312 -14.40 35.17 26.44
CA CYS A 312 -14.39 33.79 26.96
C CYS A 312 -15.75 33.11 26.77
N ARG A 313 -15.74 31.81 26.46
CA ARG A 313 -16.92 30.96 26.30
C ARG A 313 -16.70 29.65 27.05
N CYS A 314 -17.77 29.02 27.51
CA CYS A 314 -17.69 27.71 28.14
C CYS A 314 -17.87 26.57 27.13
N ASN A 315 -17.36 25.39 27.51
CA ASN A 315 -17.66 24.14 26.84
C ASN A 315 -19.17 23.83 26.91
N GLU A 316 -19.64 22.96 26.03
CA GLU A 316 -21.01 22.44 26.07
C GLU A 316 -21.26 21.74 27.42
N GLY A 317 -22.46 21.92 27.98
CA GLY A 317 -22.75 21.50 29.36
C GLY A 317 -22.04 22.34 30.44
N TYR A 318 -21.66 23.59 30.17
CA TYR A 318 -21.16 24.56 31.15
C TYR A 318 -21.68 25.99 30.86
N ILE A 319 -21.90 26.78 31.91
CA ILE A 319 -22.39 28.18 31.85
C ILE A 319 -21.26 29.14 32.27
N LEU A 320 -21.16 30.30 31.63
CA LEU A 320 -20.17 31.33 31.92
C LEU A 320 -20.59 32.15 33.15
N ASN A 321 -19.66 32.32 34.09
CA ASN A 321 -19.89 33.08 35.32
C ASN A 321 -19.81 34.59 35.08
N GLU A 322 -20.26 35.41 36.05
CA GLU A 322 -20.35 36.87 35.91
C GLU A 322 -19.00 37.58 35.71
N ASP A 323 -17.88 36.94 36.09
CA ASP A 323 -16.52 37.41 35.81
C ASP A 323 -16.14 37.37 34.32
N LYS A 324 -16.99 36.76 33.48
CA LYS A 324 -16.81 36.54 32.04
C LYS A 324 -15.54 35.76 31.70
N LYS A 325 -15.05 34.92 32.62
CA LYS A 325 -13.82 34.12 32.47
C LYS A 325 -13.96 32.69 33.00
N THR A 326 -14.63 32.47 34.12
CA THR A 326 -14.82 31.15 34.73
C THR A 326 -16.15 30.49 34.31
N CYS A 327 -16.23 29.18 34.50
CA CYS A 327 -17.30 28.34 33.96
C CYS A 327 -17.80 27.29 34.97
N SER A 328 -19.11 27.18 35.13
CA SER A 328 -19.80 26.28 36.07
C SER A 328 -20.57 25.16 35.34
N ARG A 329 -20.68 23.96 35.94
CA ARG A 329 -21.13 22.73 35.25
C ARG A 329 -22.66 22.60 35.14
N LEU A 330 -23.13 22.25 33.94
CA LEU A 330 -24.51 21.91 33.58
C LEU A 330 -24.51 20.58 32.79
N VAL A 331 -24.32 19.46 33.48
CA VAL A 331 -24.27 18.12 32.86
C VAL A 331 -25.57 17.36 33.11
N LEU A 332 -26.24 16.98 32.02
CA LEU A 332 -26.94 15.69 31.96
C LEU A 332 -25.91 14.66 31.50
N ASP A 333 -25.64 13.65 32.33
CA ASP A 333 -24.81 12.52 31.94
C ASP A 333 -25.72 11.45 31.32
N ILE A 334 -25.66 11.29 30.00
CA ILE A 334 -26.60 10.46 29.24
C ILE A 334 -26.57 9.01 29.74
N CYS A 335 -25.38 8.44 29.98
CA CYS A 335 -25.22 7.11 30.56
C CYS A 335 -25.78 6.98 32.00
N ALA A 336 -26.06 8.08 32.70
CA ALA A 336 -26.69 8.10 34.02
C ALA A 336 -28.16 8.55 34.03
N THR A 337 -28.71 8.99 32.89
CA THR A 337 -30.12 9.43 32.77
C THR A 337 -30.99 8.58 31.85
N ILE A 338 -30.42 7.66 31.06
CA ILE A 338 -31.18 6.68 30.26
C ILE A 338 -30.61 5.27 30.38
N GLU A 339 -31.47 4.25 30.22
CA GLU A 339 -31.03 2.86 30.09
C GLU A 339 -30.35 2.64 28.73
N HIS A 340 -29.04 2.90 28.70
CA HIS A 340 -28.20 2.81 27.52
C HIS A 340 -28.00 1.37 27.01
N GLY A 341 -28.11 0.35 27.88
CA GLY A 341 -28.02 -1.07 27.51
C GLY A 341 -26.69 -1.47 26.88
N CYS A 342 -25.57 -0.91 27.36
CA CYS A 342 -24.22 -1.37 27.02
C CYS A 342 -23.81 -2.48 27.99
N GLU A 343 -23.26 -3.58 27.50
CA GLU A 343 -22.84 -4.71 28.37
C GLU A 343 -21.64 -4.34 29.26
N HIS A 344 -20.71 -3.54 28.74
CA HIS A 344 -19.50 -3.12 29.46
C HIS A 344 -19.49 -1.61 29.76
N ILE A 345 -18.84 -0.79 28.94
CA ILE A 345 -18.61 0.62 29.22
C ILE A 345 -19.55 1.45 28.36
N CYS A 346 -20.36 2.31 28.99
CA CYS A 346 -21.08 3.37 28.29
C CYS A 346 -20.21 4.63 28.26
N VAL A 347 -20.08 5.26 27.10
CA VAL A 347 -19.35 6.53 26.93
C VAL A 347 -20.32 7.61 26.48
N SER A 348 -20.70 8.50 27.41
CA SER A 348 -21.47 9.71 27.11
C SER A 348 -20.67 10.62 26.17
N THR A 349 -21.34 11.10 25.14
CA THR A 349 -20.85 12.17 24.23
C THR A 349 -21.76 13.39 24.37
N ALA A 350 -21.47 14.48 23.65
CA ALA A 350 -22.24 15.73 23.77
C ALA A 350 -23.75 15.60 23.45
N SER A 351 -24.14 14.61 22.62
CA SER A 351 -25.51 14.46 22.13
C SER A 351 -26.02 13.01 22.04
N SER A 352 -25.21 12.02 22.45
CA SER A 352 -25.53 10.59 22.38
C SER A 352 -24.59 9.76 23.27
N TYR A 353 -24.65 8.43 23.19
CA TYR A 353 -23.69 7.53 23.82
C TYR A 353 -23.21 6.47 22.83
N TYR A 354 -22.09 5.81 23.13
CA TYR A 354 -21.70 4.55 22.49
C TYR A 354 -21.20 3.53 23.53
N CYS A 355 -21.20 2.26 23.13
CA CYS A 355 -20.73 1.17 23.98
C CYS A 355 -19.29 0.79 23.61
N GLN A 356 -18.45 0.60 24.64
CA GLN A 356 -17.06 0.18 24.51
C GLN A 356 -16.81 -1.06 25.38
N CYS A 357 -15.94 -1.96 24.90
CA CYS A 357 -15.58 -3.16 25.62
C CYS A 357 -14.27 -2.99 26.40
N SER A 358 -14.24 -3.57 27.60
CA SER A 358 -13.03 -3.78 28.40
C SER A 358 -11.95 -4.57 27.63
N GLN A 359 -10.69 -4.41 28.04
CA GLN A 359 -9.55 -5.08 27.40
C GLN A 359 -9.74 -6.62 27.32
N GLY A 360 -9.49 -7.20 26.15
CA GLY A 360 -9.71 -8.62 25.85
C GLY A 360 -11.08 -8.96 25.25
N TYR A 361 -11.99 -7.98 25.15
CA TYR A 361 -13.34 -8.16 24.61
C TYR A 361 -13.55 -7.30 23.35
N ASN A 362 -14.33 -7.82 22.40
CA ASN A 362 -14.69 -7.19 21.14
C ASN A 362 -16.18 -6.86 21.10
N LEU A 363 -16.53 -5.69 20.55
CA LEU A 363 -17.91 -5.27 20.39
C LEU A 363 -18.59 -6.11 19.29
N ASN A 364 -19.82 -6.55 19.56
CA ASN A 364 -20.62 -7.32 18.61
C ASN A 364 -21.27 -6.40 17.54
N GLY A 365 -21.81 -7.03 16.50
CA GLY A 365 -22.49 -6.33 15.39
C GLY A 365 -23.80 -5.62 15.78
N ASP A 366 -24.26 -5.77 17.03
CA ASP A 366 -25.38 -5.01 17.60
C ASP A 366 -24.95 -3.64 18.16
N GLY A 367 -23.64 -3.37 18.26
CA GLY A 367 -23.09 -2.15 18.84
C GLY A 367 -23.27 -2.01 20.35
N LYS A 368 -23.68 -3.07 21.06
CA LYS A 368 -24.06 -3.01 22.49
C LYS A 368 -23.45 -4.11 23.35
N THR A 369 -23.36 -5.34 22.84
CA THR A 369 -22.80 -6.48 23.58
C THR A 369 -21.32 -6.69 23.28
N CYS A 370 -20.59 -7.26 24.24
CA CYS A 370 -19.14 -7.39 24.24
C CYS A 370 -18.74 -8.86 24.41
N ARG A 371 -18.37 -9.53 23.32
CA ARG A 371 -17.82 -10.90 23.42
C ARG A 371 -16.34 -10.88 23.76
N GLN A 372 -15.94 -11.60 24.79
CA GLN A 372 -14.56 -12.07 24.92
C GLN A 372 -14.29 -13.03 23.75
N CYS A 373 -13.09 -13.04 23.16
CA CYS A 373 -12.74 -14.03 22.14
C CYS A 373 -12.42 -15.39 22.82
N ARG A 374 -13.42 -15.97 23.51
CA ARG A 374 -13.40 -17.27 24.20
C ARG A 374 -13.47 -18.43 23.19
N LEU A 375 -12.50 -18.46 22.29
CA LEU A 375 -12.30 -19.57 21.38
C LEU A 375 -12.14 -20.86 22.20
N ALA A 376 -12.87 -21.90 21.81
CA ALA A 376 -12.96 -23.15 22.57
C ALA A 376 -11.68 -24.00 22.46
N SER A 377 -10.59 -23.50 23.05
CA SER A 377 -9.20 -23.96 22.90
C SER A 377 -8.70 -23.83 21.45
N LEU A 378 -7.76 -22.91 21.19
CA LEU A 378 -7.22 -22.68 19.85
C LEU A 378 -5.71 -22.99 19.80
N ASP A 379 -5.29 -23.73 18.79
CA ASP A 379 -3.89 -23.89 18.41
C ASP A 379 -3.60 -23.08 17.14
N VAL A 380 -2.79 -22.02 17.25
CA VAL A 380 -2.30 -21.25 16.09
C VAL A 380 -0.85 -21.64 15.80
N VAL A 381 -0.54 -22.03 14.57
CA VAL A 381 0.84 -22.22 14.09
C VAL A 381 1.14 -21.27 12.94
N PHE A 382 2.04 -20.32 13.17
CA PHE A 382 2.58 -19.49 12.10
C PHE A 382 3.66 -20.28 11.35
N VAL A 383 3.56 -20.33 10.02
CA VAL A 383 4.55 -20.94 9.12
C VAL A 383 5.18 -19.82 8.30
N VAL A 384 6.39 -19.40 8.67
CA VAL A 384 7.05 -18.20 8.14
C VAL A 384 8.16 -18.54 7.16
N ASP A 385 8.13 -17.88 6.00
CA ASP A 385 9.19 -17.98 5.01
C ASP A 385 10.46 -17.25 5.52
N GLY A 386 11.55 -17.99 5.64
CA GLY A 386 12.88 -17.52 6.02
C GLY A 386 13.89 -17.60 4.87
N SER A 387 13.44 -17.71 3.62
CA SER A 387 14.27 -17.84 2.42
C SER A 387 14.98 -16.54 2.00
N LYS A 388 15.87 -16.64 1.01
CA LYS A 388 16.74 -15.57 0.52
C LYS A 388 15.96 -14.45 -0.17
N SER A 389 14.86 -14.77 -0.87
CA SER A 389 13.98 -13.80 -1.52
C SER A 389 13.40 -12.81 -0.52
N VAL A 390 13.01 -13.29 0.67
CA VAL A 390 12.45 -12.48 1.75
C VAL A 390 13.40 -11.35 2.14
N LYS A 391 14.72 -11.60 2.25
CA LYS A 391 15.75 -10.73 2.85
C LYS A 391 15.56 -10.50 4.37
N SER A 392 16.66 -10.50 5.14
CA SER A 392 16.60 -10.44 6.62
C SER A 392 15.86 -9.23 7.20
N LYS A 393 15.85 -8.08 6.52
CA LYS A 393 15.17 -6.85 6.98
C LYS A 393 13.65 -7.02 6.97
N ASN A 394 13.12 -7.71 5.97
CA ASN A 394 11.68 -7.93 5.79
C ASN A 394 11.15 -9.00 6.74
N PHE A 395 11.98 -9.98 7.11
CA PHE A 395 11.64 -11.01 8.10
C PHE A 395 11.27 -10.40 9.47
N GLU A 396 11.83 -9.24 9.83
CA GLU A 396 11.43 -8.51 11.05
C GLU A 396 9.99 -7.98 10.98
N HIS A 397 9.46 -7.64 9.79
CA HIS A 397 8.04 -7.28 9.64
C HIS A 397 7.11 -8.50 9.83
N ILE A 398 7.58 -9.71 9.51
CA ILE A 398 6.84 -10.95 9.80
C ILE A 398 6.80 -11.21 11.31
N LYS A 399 7.92 -11.03 12.03
CA LYS A 399 7.93 -11.06 13.50
C LYS A 399 6.99 -10.01 14.12
N GLU A 400 7.00 -8.79 13.58
CA GLU A 400 6.11 -7.71 14.03
C GLU A 400 4.64 -8.09 13.86
N PHE A 401 4.27 -8.67 12.72
CA PHE A 401 2.94 -9.20 12.46
C PHE A 401 2.54 -10.30 13.47
N VAL A 402 3.41 -11.29 13.70
CA VAL A 402 3.14 -12.38 14.66
C VAL A 402 2.87 -11.80 16.06
N ASN A 403 3.69 -10.86 16.51
CA ASN A 403 3.50 -10.18 17.78
C ASN A 403 2.16 -9.42 17.84
N ARG A 404 1.82 -8.65 16.80
CA ARG A 404 0.53 -7.92 16.71
C ARG A 404 -0.69 -8.84 16.76
N VAL A 405 -0.62 -10.05 16.21
CA VAL A 405 -1.69 -11.06 16.30
C VAL A 405 -1.74 -11.66 17.71
N VAL A 406 -0.59 -12.01 18.29
CA VAL A 406 -0.48 -12.53 19.67
C VAL A 406 -1.04 -11.55 20.71
N ASP A 407 -0.87 -10.24 20.52
CA ASP A 407 -1.45 -9.19 21.39
C ASP A 407 -3.00 -9.17 21.43
N ALA A 408 -3.68 -9.88 20.53
CA ALA A 408 -5.14 -9.99 20.49
C ALA A 408 -5.69 -11.40 20.80
N LEU A 409 -4.81 -12.36 21.14
CA LEU A 409 -5.18 -13.73 21.48
C LEU A 409 -5.12 -13.96 22.99
N GLU A 410 -6.13 -14.66 23.53
CA GLU A 410 -6.11 -15.10 24.93
C GLU A 410 -5.18 -16.30 25.09
N VAL A 411 -3.88 -16.02 25.22
CA VAL A 411 -2.84 -17.04 25.37
C VAL A 411 -2.94 -17.70 26.74
N GLY A 412 -3.04 -19.02 26.77
CA GLY A 412 -2.94 -19.79 28.02
C GLY A 412 -3.04 -21.31 27.81
N PRO A 413 -2.63 -22.14 28.80
CA PRO A 413 -2.59 -23.59 28.66
C PRO A 413 -3.93 -24.26 28.34
N GLY A 414 -5.04 -23.62 28.73
CA GLY A 414 -6.41 -24.07 28.47
C GLY A 414 -7.19 -23.26 27.42
N ALA A 415 -6.54 -22.24 26.82
CA ALA A 415 -7.12 -21.25 25.91
C ALA A 415 -6.38 -21.29 24.55
N THR A 416 -5.74 -20.19 24.13
CA THR A 416 -4.92 -20.17 22.90
C THR A 416 -3.48 -20.63 23.18
N ARG A 417 -2.97 -21.57 22.37
CA ARG A 417 -1.55 -21.93 22.29
C ARG A 417 -1.01 -21.47 20.94
N VAL A 418 0.22 -20.96 20.94
CA VAL A 418 0.87 -20.41 19.73
C VAL A 418 2.17 -21.16 19.46
N GLY A 419 2.37 -21.54 18.20
CA GLY A 419 3.60 -22.11 17.67
C GLY A 419 4.12 -21.31 16.47
N LEU A 420 5.40 -21.47 16.17
CA LEU A 420 6.08 -20.85 15.05
C LEU A 420 7.02 -21.85 14.39
N ILE A 421 6.88 -22.01 13.08
CA ILE A 421 7.74 -22.80 12.22
C ILE A 421 8.37 -21.85 11.21
N GLN A 422 9.70 -21.81 11.11
CA GLN A 422 10.41 -21.13 10.03
C GLN A 422 10.84 -22.17 8.99
N TYR A 423 10.76 -21.84 7.71
CA TYR A 423 11.26 -22.69 6.63
C TYR A 423 12.18 -21.97 5.66
N SER A 424 13.03 -22.75 4.99
CA SER A 424 13.81 -22.35 3.82
C SER A 424 14.16 -23.60 2.98
N THR A 425 15.44 -23.97 2.88
CA THR A 425 15.89 -25.32 2.42
C THR A 425 15.79 -26.39 3.52
N ARG A 426 15.40 -25.99 4.73
CA ARG A 426 15.16 -26.82 5.90
C ARG A 426 14.03 -26.18 6.70
N VAL A 427 13.39 -26.97 7.57
CA VAL A 427 12.31 -26.50 8.45
C VAL A 427 12.78 -26.55 9.89
N GLN A 428 12.37 -25.58 10.71
CA GLN A 428 12.68 -25.49 12.14
C GLN A 428 11.44 -25.03 12.89
N THR A 429 11.05 -25.77 13.94
CA THR A 429 10.13 -25.23 14.96
C THR A 429 10.93 -24.27 15.84
N GLU A 430 10.55 -22.99 15.79
CA GLU A 430 11.13 -21.93 16.61
C GLU A 430 10.39 -21.81 17.95
N LEU A 431 9.08 -22.03 17.94
CA LEU A 431 8.22 -22.13 19.13
C LEU A 431 7.30 -23.35 18.96
N ALA A 432 7.37 -24.32 19.87
CA ALA A 432 6.43 -25.44 19.92
C ALA A 432 5.13 -25.03 20.62
N LEU A 433 3.99 -25.60 20.20
CA LEU A 433 2.69 -25.33 20.83
C LEU A 433 2.73 -25.68 22.32
N GLY A 434 2.42 -24.69 23.18
CA GLY A 434 2.44 -24.84 24.64
C GLY A 434 3.80 -24.64 25.31
N GLN A 435 4.89 -24.43 24.56
CA GLN A 435 6.22 -24.09 25.10
C GLN A 435 6.22 -22.78 25.88
N HIS A 436 5.40 -21.82 25.45
CA HIS A 436 5.20 -20.53 26.09
C HIS A 436 3.70 -20.32 26.35
N THR A 437 3.36 -19.97 27.60
CA THR A 437 1.97 -19.96 28.11
C THR A 437 1.43 -18.55 28.39
N THR A 438 2.15 -17.51 27.95
CA THR A 438 1.77 -16.09 28.08
C THR A 438 2.17 -15.34 26.82
N ALA A 439 1.41 -14.31 26.44
CA ALA A 439 1.71 -13.48 25.26
C ALA A 439 3.13 -12.87 25.30
N GLU A 440 3.59 -12.45 26.48
CA GLU A 440 4.87 -11.78 26.71
C GLU A 440 6.04 -12.71 26.40
N ALA A 441 5.96 -13.95 26.87
CA ALA A 441 6.96 -14.98 26.59
C ALA A 441 7.01 -15.35 25.10
N ILE A 442 5.87 -15.44 24.43
CA ILE A 442 5.81 -15.66 22.97
C ILE A 442 6.45 -14.49 22.23
N LYS A 443 6.06 -13.24 22.52
CA LYS A 443 6.61 -12.04 21.87
C LYS A 443 8.13 -11.92 22.06
N ALA A 444 8.63 -12.28 23.24
CA ALA A 444 10.07 -12.33 23.52
C ALA A 444 10.79 -13.41 22.69
N ALA A 445 10.24 -14.63 22.60
CA ALA A 445 10.80 -15.71 21.80
C ALA A 445 10.77 -15.41 20.28
N VAL A 446 9.64 -14.92 19.76
CA VAL A 446 9.47 -14.51 18.34
C VAL A 446 10.49 -13.45 17.95
N LYS A 447 10.76 -12.46 18.82
CA LYS A 447 11.80 -11.44 18.60
C LYS A 447 13.21 -12.06 18.45
N GLY A 448 13.50 -13.12 19.20
CA GLY A 448 14.79 -13.82 19.21
C GLY A 448 15.07 -14.72 18.00
N VAL A 449 14.07 -15.02 17.16
CA VAL A 449 14.21 -15.93 16.00
C VAL A 449 15.24 -15.41 15.00
N ARG A 450 16.08 -16.33 14.48
CA ARG A 450 17.15 -16.03 13.52
C ARG A 450 16.74 -16.41 12.10
N TYR A 451 16.86 -15.45 11.18
CA TYR A 451 16.60 -15.61 9.75
C TYR A 451 17.55 -16.63 9.07
N MET A 452 17.02 -17.47 8.17
CA MET A 452 17.78 -18.56 7.53
C MET A 452 18.50 -18.21 6.21
N GLY A 453 17.86 -17.44 5.31
CA GLY A 453 18.45 -16.93 4.07
C GLY A 453 18.81 -17.96 2.97
N ARG A 454 18.02 -19.02 2.79
CA ARG A 454 18.29 -20.09 1.77
C ARG A 454 17.17 -20.19 0.71
N GLY A 455 16.99 -21.33 0.03
CA GLY A 455 15.85 -21.53 -0.89
C GLY A 455 14.50 -21.60 -0.18
N SER A 456 13.41 -21.80 -0.93
CA SER A 456 12.02 -21.76 -0.44
C SER A 456 11.32 -23.09 -0.70
N MET A 457 11.14 -23.92 0.33
CA MET A 457 10.51 -25.24 0.24
C MET A 457 9.26 -25.28 1.13
N THR A 458 8.13 -24.83 0.58
CA THR A 458 6.85 -24.70 1.26
C THR A 458 6.18 -26.07 1.51
N GLY A 459 6.39 -27.05 0.64
CA GLY A 459 5.81 -28.39 0.75
C GLY A 459 6.34 -29.15 1.95
N ILE A 460 7.66 -29.19 2.15
CA ILE A 460 8.27 -29.77 3.36
C ILE A 460 7.89 -28.97 4.63
N ALA A 461 7.62 -27.66 4.53
CA ALA A 461 7.11 -26.87 5.65
C ALA A 461 5.68 -27.28 6.04
N LEU A 462 4.80 -27.54 5.07
CA LEU A 462 3.45 -28.08 5.29
C LEU A 462 3.46 -29.53 5.82
N HIS A 463 4.36 -30.38 5.30
CA HIS A 463 4.60 -31.72 5.88
C HIS A 463 5.01 -31.62 7.36
N HIS A 464 5.90 -30.69 7.70
CA HIS A 464 6.34 -30.46 9.08
C HIS A 464 5.25 -29.85 9.97
N LEU A 465 4.39 -28.98 9.43
CA LEU A 465 3.21 -28.44 10.11
C LEU A 465 2.27 -29.57 10.55
N VAL A 466 1.95 -30.49 9.63
CA VAL A 466 1.05 -31.63 9.89
C VAL A 466 1.69 -32.64 10.84
N THR A 467 2.96 -33.01 10.63
CA THR A 467 3.60 -34.11 11.37
C THR A 467 4.24 -33.71 12.70
N GLN A 468 4.63 -32.43 12.88
CA GLN A 468 5.35 -31.95 14.08
C GLN A 468 4.71 -30.69 14.68
N GLY A 469 4.26 -29.74 13.85
CA GLY A 469 3.67 -28.47 14.29
C GLY A 469 2.50 -28.66 15.26
N PHE A 470 1.51 -29.45 14.85
CA PHE A 470 0.38 -29.85 15.71
C PHE A 470 0.64 -31.13 16.53
N ALA A 471 1.84 -31.72 16.50
CA ALA A 471 2.16 -32.86 17.36
C ALA A 471 2.25 -32.46 18.84
N SER A 472 2.84 -31.29 19.14
CA SER A 472 2.93 -30.76 20.51
C SER A 472 1.57 -30.36 21.10
N ALA A 473 0.57 -30.09 20.26
CA ALA A 473 -0.82 -29.89 20.71
C ALA A 473 -1.37 -31.12 21.46
N SER A 474 -0.87 -32.31 21.12
CA SER A 474 -1.38 -33.62 21.49
C SER A 474 -0.98 -34.08 22.90
N GLY A 475 -0.88 -33.15 23.86
CA GLY A 475 -0.96 -33.49 25.29
C GLY A 475 -2.25 -34.24 25.60
N ILE A 476 -3.39 -33.71 25.12
CA ILE A 476 -4.70 -34.40 25.10
C ILE A 476 -4.63 -35.68 24.26
N GLY A 477 -3.82 -35.71 23.20
CA GLY A 477 -3.65 -36.88 22.33
C GLY A 477 -3.00 -38.08 23.01
N LYS A 478 -2.20 -37.89 24.09
CA LYS A 478 -1.74 -39.03 24.91
C LYS A 478 -2.85 -39.66 25.76
N GLU A 479 -3.84 -38.87 26.17
CA GLU A 479 -5.01 -39.36 26.91
C GLU A 479 -6.02 -40.00 25.94
N VAL A 480 -6.34 -39.32 24.84
CA VAL A 480 -7.25 -39.82 23.80
C VAL A 480 -6.71 -41.08 23.10
N ALA A 481 -5.42 -41.16 22.79
CA ALA A 481 -4.81 -42.38 22.24
C ALA A 481 -4.63 -43.51 23.29
N ALA A 482 -4.77 -43.20 24.58
CA ALA A 482 -4.88 -44.19 25.66
C ALA A 482 -6.35 -44.54 26.01
N GLY A 483 -7.33 -44.01 25.27
CA GLY A 483 -8.76 -44.24 25.53
C GLY A 483 -9.33 -43.46 26.72
N ILE A 484 -8.56 -42.54 27.31
CA ILE A 484 -8.97 -41.70 28.44
C ILE A 484 -9.70 -40.47 27.89
N THR A 485 -11.01 -40.57 27.74
CA THR A 485 -11.89 -39.44 27.42
C THR A 485 -12.22 -38.65 28.69
N VAL A 486 -11.62 -37.47 28.85
CA VAL A 486 -12.06 -36.49 29.84
C VAL A 486 -13.47 -35.99 29.45
N PRO A 487 -14.53 -36.22 30.23
CA PRO A 487 -15.88 -35.87 29.82
C PRO A 487 -16.06 -34.36 29.67
N GLY A 488 -16.57 -33.92 28.52
CA GLY A 488 -17.07 -32.55 28.34
C GLY A 488 -16.11 -31.49 27.78
N LYS A 489 -14.87 -31.82 27.40
CA LYS A 489 -13.98 -30.87 26.69
C LYS A 489 -13.69 -31.30 25.24
N ALA A 490 -14.07 -30.45 24.28
CA ALA A 490 -13.77 -30.65 22.87
C ALA A 490 -12.25 -30.51 22.59
N PRO A 491 -11.71 -31.20 21.55
CA PRO A 491 -10.34 -30.98 21.10
C PRO A 491 -10.16 -29.56 20.53
N PRO A 492 -8.96 -28.97 20.63
CA PRO A 492 -8.71 -27.61 20.17
C PRO A 492 -8.89 -27.45 18.65
N ARG A 493 -9.39 -26.28 18.26
CA ARG A 493 -9.39 -25.82 16.86
C ARG A 493 -7.94 -25.65 16.39
N LYS A 494 -7.64 -26.02 15.15
CA LYS A 494 -6.31 -25.87 14.55
C LYS A 494 -6.33 -24.80 13.46
N VAL A 495 -5.51 -23.77 13.61
CA VAL A 495 -5.33 -22.70 12.62
C VAL A 495 -3.86 -22.61 12.24
N ALA A 496 -3.56 -22.57 10.95
CA ALA A 496 -2.24 -22.25 10.44
C ALA A 496 -2.26 -20.95 9.65
N VAL A 497 -1.18 -20.18 9.77
CA VAL A 497 -1.00 -18.89 9.07
C VAL A 497 0.30 -18.98 8.29
N ILE A 498 0.20 -19.17 6.98
CA ILE A 498 1.31 -19.49 6.09
C ILE A 498 1.74 -18.24 5.33
N PHE A 499 3.02 -17.91 5.37
CA PHE A 499 3.65 -16.87 4.54
C PHE A 499 4.37 -17.50 3.36
N SER A 500 4.30 -16.87 2.19
CA SER A 500 5.18 -17.11 1.04
C SER A 500 5.45 -15.79 0.32
N ASP A 501 6.63 -15.65 -0.29
CA ASP A 501 7.01 -14.47 -1.09
C ASP A 501 7.29 -14.75 -2.57
N GLY A 502 7.10 -16.00 -3.00
CA GLY A 502 7.36 -16.45 -4.37
C GLY A 502 6.63 -17.74 -4.71
N ARG A 503 7.35 -18.63 -5.40
CA ARG A 503 6.90 -19.97 -5.79
C ARG A 503 7.73 -21.03 -5.07
N SER A 504 7.12 -22.07 -4.53
CA SER A 504 7.86 -23.17 -3.91
C SER A 504 8.74 -23.92 -4.89
N GLN A 505 9.85 -24.44 -4.38
CA GLN A 505 10.82 -25.29 -5.10
C GLN A 505 10.49 -26.79 -4.98
N ASP A 506 9.43 -27.14 -4.25
CA ASP A 506 8.91 -28.50 -4.05
C ASP A 506 7.39 -28.57 -4.27
N ASN A 507 6.81 -29.79 -4.21
CA ASN A 507 5.38 -30.00 -4.41
C ASN A 507 4.60 -29.83 -3.10
N ILE A 508 3.70 -28.84 -3.06
CA ILE A 508 2.84 -28.56 -1.90
C ILE A 508 1.60 -29.45 -1.80
N ASN A 509 1.06 -29.95 -2.92
CA ASN A 509 -0.32 -30.46 -2.99
C ASN A 509 -0.63 -31.69 -2.11
N PRO A 510 0.26 -32.69 -1.95
CA PRO A 510 0.00 -33.79 -1.00
C PRO A 510 -0.20 -33.29 0.43
N TRP A 511 0.50 -32.23 0.81
CA TRP A 511 0.55 -31.71 2.17
C TRP A 511 -0.53 -30.67 2.45
N THR A 512 -0.96 -29.89 1.44
CA THR A 512 -2.14 -29.01 1.58
C THR A 512 -3.42 -29.84 1.73
N THR A 513 -3.59 -30.90 0.92
CA THR A 513 -4.70 -31.86 1.10
C THR A 513 -4.66 -32.50 2.48
N GLN A 514 -3.53 -33.07 2.90
CA GLN A 514 -3.43 -33.72 4.21
C GLN A 514 -3.66 -32.75 5.38
N ALA A 515 -3.27 -31.47 5.26
CA ALA A 515 -3.54 -30.46 6.28
C ALA A 515 -5.04 -30.10 6.36
N LYS A 516 -5.72 -29.94 5.21
CA LYS A 516 -7.17 -29.72 5.12
C LYS A 516 -7.94 -30.91 5.72
N GLU A 517 -7.57 -32.14 5.37
CA GLU A 517 -8.13 -33.38 5.92
C GLU A 517 -7.87 -33.55 7.42
N ALA A 518 -6.72 -33.09 7.93
CA ALA A 518 -6.40 -33.10 9.36
C ALA A 518 -7.15 -32.05 10.20
N GLY A 519 -8.08 -31.30 9.59
CA GLY A 519 -8.91 -30.29 10.23
C GLY A 519 -8.16 -29.01 10.58
N ILE A 520 -7.17 -28.62 9.77
CA ILE A 520 -6.41 -27.37 9.94
C ILE A 520 -7.01 -26.31 9.01
N THR A 521 -7.57 -25.24 9.59
CA THR A 521 -7.94 -24.03 8.82
C THR A 521 -6.66 -23.29 8.44
N MET A 522 -6.41 -23.09 7.14
CA MET A 522 -5.18 -22.48 6.63
C MET A 522 -5.45 -21.09 6.05
N PHE A 523 -4.85 -20.07 6.65
CA PHE A 523 -4.79 -18.72 6.11
C PHE A 523 -3.47 -18.54 5.34
N ALA A 524 -3.54 -18.10 4.08
CA ALA A 524 -2.36 -17.90 3.24
C ALA A 524 -2.10 -16.40 3.01
N ILE A 525 -0.87 -15.96 3.27
CA ILE A 525 -0.43 -14.57 3.14
C ILE A 525 0.66 -14.49 2.08
N GLY A 526 0.28 -14.04 0.88
CA GLY A 526 1.22 -13.82 -0.23
C GLY A 526 1.82 -12.42 -0.19
N VAL A 527 3.15 -12.32 -0.32
CA VAL A 527 3.88 -11.05 -0.26
C VAL A 527 4.70 -10.79 -1.53
N GLY A 528 4.48 -9.68 -2.21
CA GLY A 528 5.22 -9.33 -3.43
C GLY A 528 4.70 -10.08 -4.68
N GLN A 529 5.59 -10.75 -5.41
CA GLN A 529 5.27 -11.44 -6.67
C GLN A 529 4.94 -12.93 -6.47
N THR A 530 4.05 -13.24 -5.54
CA THR A 530 3.58 -14.62 -5.28
C THR A 530 2.71 -15.18 -6.40
N VAL A 531 2.78 -16.49 -6.61
CA VAL A 531 1.92 -17.20 -7.58
C VAL A 531 0.53 -17.44 -6.99
N GLU A 532 -0.48 -16.78 -7.53
CA GLU A 532 -1.88 -16.84 -7.04
C GLU A 532 -2.42 -18.27 -6.88
N THR A 533 -2.09 -19.18 -7.82
CA THR A 533 -2.55 -20.57 -7.75
C THR A 533 -1.98 -21.32 -6.56
N GLU A 534 -0.71 -21.08 -6.19
CA GLU A 534 -0.05 -21.75 -5.06
C GLU A 534 -0.63 -21.26 -3.73
N ILE A 535 -0.92 -19.95 -3.63
CA ILE A 535 -1.59 -19.36 -2.46
C ILE A 535 -3.01 -19.93 -2.28
N LYS A 536 -3.74 -20.18 -3.38
CA LYS A 536 -5.06 -20.84 -3.36
C LYS A 536 -5.00 -22.34 -3.03
N GLU A 537 -3.99 -23.05 -3.53
CA GLU A 537 -3.77 -24.47 -3.17
C GLU A 537 -3.50 -24.62 -1.66
N ILE A 538 -2.83 -23.64 -1.03
CA ILE A 538 -2.54 -23.59 0.41
C ILE A 538 -3.78 -23.20 1.25
N ALA A 539 -4.50 -22.13 0.90
CA ALA A 539 -5.59 -21.59 1.72
C ALA A 539 -6.79 -22.55 1.87
N SER A 540 -7.51 -22.46 2.98
CA SER A 540 -8.82 -23.12 3.16
C SER A 540 -9.93 -22.40 2.40
N ASP A 541 -10.98 -23.12 1.99
CA ASP A 541 -12.18 -22.51 1.42
C ASP A 541 -12.98 -21.73 2.49
N PRO A 542 -13.58 -20.57 2.15
CA PRO A 542 -13.48 -19.87 0.87
C PRO A 542 -12.26 -18.94 0.78
N ASP A 543 -11.76 -18.72 -0.45
CA ASP A 543 -10.64 -17.81 -0.78
C ASP A 543 -10.73 -16.43 -0.09
N ASP A 544 -11.89 -15.77 -0.19
CA ASP A 544 -12.12 -14.39 0.28
C ASP A 544 -12.02 -14.22 1.82
N ASP A 545 -12.08 -15.34 2.56
CA ASP A 545 -11.95 -15.36 4.01
C ASP A 545 -10.52 -15.73 4.47
N HIS A 546 -9.80 -16.50 3.66
CA HIS A 546 -8.53 -17.14 4.04
C HIS A 546 -7.29 -16.60 3.33
N ILE A 547 -7.43 -15.87 2.22
CA ILE A 547 -6.31 -15.35 1.43
C ILE A 547 -6.09 -13.86 1.70
N PHE A 548 -4.83 -13.49 1.94
CA PHE A 548 -4.41 -12.09 2.03
C PHE A 548 -3.19 -11.82 1.14
N TYR A 549 -3.18 -10.67 0.47
CA TYR A 549 -2.05 -10.21 -0.33
C TYR A 549 -1.46 -8.90 0.21
N ALA A 550 -0.14 -8.85 0.32
CA ALA A 550 0.63 -7.65 0.61
C ALA A 550 1.53 -7.30 -0.58
N ARG A 551 1.52 -6.04 -1.04
CA ARG A 551 2.40 -5.59 -2.13
C ARG A 551 3.89 -5.67 -1.78
N ASN A 552 4.21 -5.59 -0.49
CA ASN A 552 5.54 -5.73 0.08
C ASN A 552 5.44 -6.03 1.58
N PHE A 553 6.56 -6.37 2.22
CA PHE A 553 6.58 -6.74 3.64
C PHE A 553 6.21 -5.61 4.61
N SER A 554 6.39 -4.34 4.25
CA SER A 554 6.00 -3.20 5.11
C SER A 554 4.47 -3.05 5.24
N ALA A 555 3.69 -3.61 4.30
CA ALA A 555 2.24 -3.66 4.39
C ALA A 555 1.72 -4.86 5.22
N VAL A 556 2.53 -5.90 5.43
CA VAL A 556 2.12 -7.13 6.14
C VAL A 556 1.56 -6.86 7.55
N PRO A 557 2.16 -6.00 8.41
CA PRO A 557 1.63 -5.70 9.74
C PRO A 557 0.21 -5.11 9.76
N GLN A 558 -0.33 -4.65 8.62
CA GLN A 558 -1.71 -4.15 8.49
C GLN A 558 -2.73 -5.28 8.28
N ILE A 559 -2.30 -6.46 7.80
CA ILE A 559 -3.15 -7.64 7.61
C ILE A 559 -3.59 -8.22 8.97
N ALA A 560 -2.81 -7.97 10.04
CA ALA A 560 -3.09 -8.49 11.38
C ALA A 560 -4.52 -8.17 11.85
N GLU A 561 -5.00 -6.94 11.64
CA GLU A 561 -6.36 -6.54 12.07
C GLU A 561 -7.49 -7.20 11.25
N LYS A 562 -7.21 -7.67 10.04
CA LYS A 562 -8.14 -8.49 9.26
C LYS A 562 -8.12 -9.94 9.73
N LEU A 563 -6.93 -10.51 9.94
CA LEU A 563 -6.76 -11.90 10.36
C LEU A 563 -7.32 -12.14 11.78
N LYS A 564 -7.04 -11.25 12.74
CA LYS A 564 -7.61 -11.29 14.10
C LYS A 564 -9.13 -11.47 14.08
N ARG A 565 -9.80 -10.68 13.22
CA ARG A 565 -11.24 -10.70 13.05
C ARG A 565 -11.71 -12.08 12.58
N ARG A 566 -11.13 -12.61 11.49
CA ARG A 566 -11.51 -13.93 10.95
C ARG A 566 -11.30 -15.06 11.95
N ILE A 567 -10.14 -15.11 12.62
CA ILE A 567 -9.83 -16.12 13.65
C ILE A 567 -10.85 -16.08 14.81
N CYS A 568 -11.31 -14.90 15.22
CA CYS A 568 -12.34 -14.73 16.27
C CYS A 568 -13.80 -14.83 15.77
N GLU A 569 -14.09 -14.82 14.46
CA GLU A 569 -15.46 -14.76 13.94
C GLU A 569 -16.09 -16.12 13.61
N GLU A 570 -15.31 -17.15 13.26
CA GLU A 570 -15.83 -18.48 12.86
C GLU A 570 -16.69 -19.18 13.94
N GLU A 571 -16.60 -18.80 15.22
CA GLU A 571 -17.48 -19.36 16.27
C GLU A 571 -18.89 -18.76 16.29
N ALA A 572 -19.11 -17.59 15.67
CA ALA A 572 -20.44 -16.97 15.59
C ALA A 572 -21.43 -17.78 14.73
N GLN A 573 -20.92 -18.45 13.68
CA GLN A 573 -21.75 -19.11 12.67
C GLN A 573 -22.17 -20.55 13.02
N LYS A 574 -21.73 -21.09 14.17
CA LYS A 574 -22.12 -22.45 14.64
C LYS A 574 -23.05 -22.47 15.86
N VAL A 575 -23.43 -21.30 16.39
CA VAL A 575 -24.43 -21.18 17.47
C VAL A 575 -25.77 -20.63 16.95
N VAL A 576 -25.80 -20.05 15.75
CA VAL A 576 -27.06 -19.72 15.06
C VAL A 576 -27.63 -20.98 14.40
N THR A 577 -28.26 -21.84 15.19
CA THR A 577 -29.39 -22.63 14.68
C THR A 577 -30.43 -21.66 14.14
N VAL A 578 -31.00 -21.95 12.96
CA VAL A 578 -31.98 -21.09 12.32
C VAL A 578 -33.33 -21.25 13.03
N GLU A 579 -33.46 -20.59 14.18
CA GLU A 579 -34.75 -20.36 14.83
C GLU A 579 -35.34 -19.03 14.34
N ASP A 580 -36.53 -19.17 13.76
CA ASP A 580 -37.52 -18.15 13.41
C ASP A 580 -37.20 -17.12 12.29
N PRO A 581 -37.85 -17.24 11.11
CA PRO A 581 -37.88 -16.21 10.06
C PRO A 581 -38.56 -14.88 10.44
N CYS A 582 -39.27 -14.76 11.57
CA CYS A 582 -40.16 -13.64 11.86
C CYS A 582 -39.53 -12.38 12.52
N LYS A 583 -38.21 -12.16 12.44
CA LYS A 583 -37.53 -10.95 12.99
C LYS A 583 -37.80 -9.63 12.23
N CYS A 584 -39.01 -9.43 11.71
CA CYS A 584 -39.49 -8.12 11.26
C CYS A 584 -39.90 -7.20 12.43
N GLU A 585 -40.32 -7.74 13.57
CA GLU A 585 -40.94 -6.96 14.65
C GLU A 585 -40.04 -5.85 15.20
N ALA A 586 -38.75 -6.12 15.40
CA ALA A 586 -37.79 -5.11 15.89
C ALA A 586 -37.63 -3.92 14.91
N ILE A 587 -37.66 -4.18 13.60
CA ILE A 587 -37.55 -3.15 12.56
C ILE A 587 -38.86 -2.34 12.47
N VAL A 588 -40.01 -3.02 12.62
CA VAL A 588 -41.32 -2.36 12.69
C VAL A 588 -41.45 -1.50 13.95
N ALA A 589 -41.02 -2.00 15.12
CA ALA A 589 -41.03 -1.26 16.38
C ALA A 589 -40.12 -0.01 16.29
N PHE A 590 -38.90 -0.15 15.78
CA PHE A 590 -38.00 0.99 15.55
C PHE A 590 -38.62 2.02 14.59
N ARG A 591 -39.17 1.56 13.45
CA ARG A 591 -39.85 2.44 12.48
C ARG A 591 -41.03 3.20 13.11
N THR A 592 -41.86 2.53 13.91
CA THR A 592 -42.99 3.16 14.61
C THR A 592 -42.52 4.15 15.68
N SER A 593 -41.43 3.84 16.40
CA SER A 593 -40.83 4.77 17.37
C SER A 593 -40.23 6.01 16.69
N VAL A 594 -39.63 5.87 15.50
CA VAL A 594 -39.10 7.02 14.74
C VAL A 594 -40.23 7.87 14.16
N HIS A 595 -41.30 7.26 13.64
CA HIS A 595 -42.47 8.00 13.18
C HIS A 595 -43.13 8.80 14.32
N THR A 596 -43.38 8.18 15.48
CA THR A 596 -44.00 8.87 16.63
C THR A 596 -43.16 10.01 17.18
N MET A 597 -41.82 9.91 17.15
CA MET A 597 -40.94 11.05 17.45
C MET A 597 -41.05 12.18 16.40
N LEU A 598 -41.12 11.84 15.11
CA LEU A 598 -41.27 12.83 14.02
C LEU A 598 -42.63 13.55 14.07
N ASP A 599 -43.72 12.83 14.37
CA ASP A 599 -45.04 13.40 14.60
C ASP A 599 -45.03 14.38 15.79
N ALA A 600 -44.47 13.98 16.93
CA ALA A 600 -44.36 14.85 18.11
C ALA A 600 -43.51 16.12 17.84
N ILE A 601 -42.43 16.01 17.05
CA ILE A 601 -41.61 17.16 16.65
C ILE A 601 -42.38 18.10 15.71
N ARG A 602 -43.14 17.56 14.73
CA ARG A 602 -44.00 18.37 13.85
C ARG A 602 -45.04 19.14 14.66
N ASP A 603 -45.71 18.47 15.60
CA ASP A 603 -46.81 19.06 16.35
C ASP A 603 -46.29 20.13 17.34
N THR A 604 -45.09 19.92 17.90
CA THR A 604 -44.37 20.97 18.66
C THR A 604 -43.99 22.17 17.79
N LEU A 605 -43.54 21.95 16.54
CA LEU A 605 -43.26 23.01 15.58
C LEU A 605 -44.53 23.79 15.18
N ALA A 606 -45.68 23.12 15.07
CA ALA A 606 -46.96 23.77 14.82
C ALA A 606 -47.39 24.66 16.00
N GLU A 607 -47.24 24.21 17.26
CA GLU A 607 -47.51 25.06 18.43
C GLU A 607 -46.59 26.29 18.45
N ILE A 608 -45.29 26.12 18.20
CA ILE A 608 -44.32 27.23 18.15
C ILE A 608 -44.69 28.22 17.04
N THR A 609 -45.16 27.74 15.88
CA THR A 609 -45.55 28.59 14.74
C THR A 609 -46.78 29.45 15.09
N LEU A 610 -47.85 28.83 15.62
CA LEU A 610 -49.04 29.56 16.10
C LEU A 610 -48.69 30.58 17.20
N ARG A 611 -47.70 30.25 18.04
CA ARG A 611 -47.24 31.11 19.14
C ARG A 611 -46.39 32.29 18.64
N LEU A 612 -45.69 32.14 17.51
CA LEU A 612 -45.02 33.23 16.79
C LEU A 612 -46.03 34.14 16.10
N GLU A 613 -46.99 33.59 15.33
CA GLU A 613 -48.07 34.35 14.69
C GLU A 613 -48.86 35.19 15.72
N TYR A 614 -49.16 34.61 16.89
CA TYR A 614 -49.81 35.31 18.01
C TYR A 614 -48.96 36.46 18.59
N LEU A 615 -47.63 36.32 18.62
CA LEU A 615 -46.72 37.37 19.09
C LEU A 615 -46.57 38.49 18.04
N GLU A 616 -46.45 38.14 16.76
CA GLU A 616 -46.43 39.11 15.65
C GLU A 616 -47.72 39.93 15.60
N ALA A 617 -48.88 39.29 15.75
CA ALA A 617 -50.19 39.96 15.83
C ALA A 617 -50.30 40.93 17.03
N ARG A 618 -49.53 40.72 18.11
CA ARG A 618 -49.47 41.61 19.29
C ARG A 618 -48.39 42.68 19.19
N LEU A 619 -47.45 42.56 18.26
CA LEU A 619 -46.45 43.60 17.93
C LEU A 619 -46.91 44.50 16.77
N GLY A 620 -47.95 44.10 16.03
CA GLY A 620 -48.53 44.84 14.90
C GLY A 620 -49.72 45.76 15.23
N GLN A 621 -50.04 46.02 16.51
CA GLN A 621 -51.06 46.99 16.90
C GLN A 621 -50.41 48.31 17.37
N PRO A 622 -50.90 49.48 16.90
CA PRO A 622 -50.34 50.80 17.22
C PRO A 622 -50.80 51.37 18.57
#